data_AF-A0A1F7FFP4-F1
#
_entry.id   AF-A0A1F7FFP4-F1
#
_cell.length_a   1.000
_cell.length_b   1.000
_cell.length_c   1.000
_cell.angle_alpha   90.00
_cell.angle_beta   90.00
_cell.angle_gamma   90.00
#
_symmetry.space_group_name_H-M   'P 1'
#
loop_
_entity.id
_entity.type
_entity.pdbx_description
1 polymer ?
#
loop_
_entity_poly.entity_id
_entity_poly.type
_entity_poly.pdbx_seq_one_letter_code
_entity_poly.pdbx_strand_id
1 'polypeptide(L)'
;MIIRALLFYFTVAVAVANAGSFDYSLKVETRDGKLVSLQKYKGKPLLIIYFSTSCSHCKEALAVLNTFKADPCITIFGIVTGSDSLAAFTSFAAKKSFPHELYYDRKKQFKDHFSIEHVPATVFIARNGNVLFERTRTIGKNFTDVLAAGMSAACGKGEFQKTMGGRYYGEAVCAVCHQKVDAWWQTSPHADAFKPIAKKFFGRSGYREGYFDKVDPECLPCHTVGYEEPSGYDVDQTAKHLLGVQCESCHSAAGPHDKMGVTDYESQCLRCHTSQRDPGFSFRTKMKKLGHIKE
;
A
#
# COMPACT_ATOMS: atom_id res chain seq x y z
N MET A 1 -56.25 11.34 -15.23
CA MET A 1 -55.23 10.43 -14.65
C MET A 1 -54.00 10.44 -15.55
N ILE A 2 -52.96 11.21 -15.19
CA ILE A 2 -51.63 11.12 -15.82
C ILE A 2 -50.64 11.13 -14.65
N ILE A 3 -49.96 9.99 -14.47
CA ILE A 3 -49.07 9.69 -13.35
C ILE A 3 -47.76 10.47 -13.55
N ARG A 4 -47.44 11.39 -12.61
CA ARG A 4 -46.12 12.01 -12.52
C ARG A 4 -45.12 10.96 -12.02
N ALA A 5 -44.24 10.50 -12.90
CA ALA A 5 -43.09 9.68 -12.51
C ALA A 5 -42.09 10.55 -11.74
N LEU A 6 -42.07 10.37 -10.41
CA LEU A 6 -41.01 10.89 -9.54
C LEU A 6 -39.75 10.06 -9.79
N LEU A 7 -38.83 10.60 -10.59
CA LEU A 7 -37.46 10.09 -10.71
C LEU A 7 -36.73 10.37 -9.39
N PHE A 8 -36.72 9.38 -8.50
CA PHE A 8 -35.80 9.35 -7.36
C PHE A 8 -34.38 9.17 -7.88
N TYR A 9 -33.64 10.27 -8.01
CA TYR A 9 -32.19 10.23 -8.09
C TYR A 9 -31.65 9.72 -6.75
N PHE A 10 -31.40 8.40 -6.66
CA PHE A 10 -30.57 7.85 -5.61
C PHE A 10 -29.14 8.32 -5.87
N THR A 11 -28.75 9.45 -5.26
CA THR A 11 -27.34 9.75 -5.05
C THR A 11 -26.81 8.71 -4.07
N VAL A 12 -26.15 7.67 -4.58
CA VAL A 12 -25.25 6.87 -3.74
C VAL A 12 -24.15 7.84 -3.31
N ALA A 13 -24.26 8.37 -2.10
CA ALA A 13 -23.13 8.97 -1.42
C ALA A 13 -22.12 7.84 -1.26
N VAL A 14 -21.15 7.76 -2.18
CA VAL A 14 -19.94 7.00 -1.94
C VAL A 14 -19.28 7.70 -0.76
N ALA A 15 -19.49 7.14 0.43
CA ALA A 15 -18.73 7.52 1.60
C ALA A 15 -17.27 7.37 1.21
N VAL A 16 -16.58 8.51 1.07
CA VAL A 16 -15.13 8.55 0.94
C VAL A 16 -14.63 7.82 2.17
N ALA A 17 -14.07 6.63 1.99
CA ALA A 17 -13.48 5.88 3.08
C ALA A 17 -12.33 6.72 3.63
N ASN A 18 -12.59 7.46 4.71
CA ASN A 18 -11.52 7.75 5.67
C ASN A 18 -10.92 6.40 5.99
N ALA A 19 -9.61 6.22 5.81
CA ALA A 19 -8.92 5.07 6.36
C ALA A 19 -9.40 4.92 7.82
N GLY A 20 -10.16 3.86 8.08
CA GLY A 20 -11.02 3.80 9.27
C GLY A 20 -10.20 3.94 10.54
N SER A 21 -10.81 4.48 11.59
CA SER A 21 -10.24 4.31 12.93
C SER A 21 -10.19 2.81 13.24
N PHE A 22 -9.05 2.34 13.71
CA PHE A 22 -8.85 0.94 14.07
C PHE A 22 -9.83 0.51 15.16
N ASP A 23 -10.48 -0.64 14.96
CA ASP A 23 -11.35 -1.25 15.96
C ASP A 23 -10.53 -2.01 17.01
N TYR A 24 -10.24 -1.34 18.12
CA TYR A 24 -9.53 -1.94 19.25
C TYR A 24 -10.35 -3.01 19.99
N SER A 25 -11.64 -3.18 19.69
CA SER A 25 -12.49 -4.20 20.31
C SER A 25 -12.24 -5.61 19.76
N LEU A 26 -11.56 -5.72 18.61
CA LEU A 26 -11.15 -6.98 17.98
C LEU A 26 -10.52 -7.94 19.00
N LYS A 27 -10.91 -9.21 18.87
CA LYS A 27 -10.50 -10.27 19.78
C LYS A 27 -9.48 -11.18 19.12
N VAL A 28 -8.42 -11.47 19.85
CA VAL A 28 -7.36 -12.41 19.47
C VAL A 28 -7.04 -13.30 20.66
N GLU A 29 -6.47 -14.48 20.42
CA GLU A 29 -6.10 -15.43 21.46
C GLU A 29 -4.61 -15.30 21.79
N THR A 30 -4.25 -15.40 23.07
CA THR A 30 -2.87 -15.58 23.52
C THR A 30 -2.42 -17.04 23.35
N ARG A 31 -1.15 -17.35 23.62
CA ARG A 31 -0.58 -18.72 23.54
C ARG A 31 -1.30 -19.74 24.42
N ASP A 32 -1.78 -19.31 25.59
CA ASP A 32 -2.57 -20.10 26.54
C ASP A 32 -4.06 -20.20 26.16
N GLY A 33 -4.46 -19.67 24.99
CA GLY A 33 -5.84 -19.74 24.49
C GLY A 33 -6.79 -18.73 25.13
N LYS A 34 -6.27 -17.79 25.92
CA LYS A 34 -7.09 -16.73 26.52
C LYS A 34 -7.46 -15.71 25.45
N LEU A 35 -8.77 -15.45 25.33
CA LEU A 35 -9.27 -14.39 24.47
C LEU A 35 -8.96 -13.02 25.08
N VAL A 36 -8.29 -12.16 24.31
CA VAL A 36 -7.93 -10.80 24.70
C VAL A 36 -8.38 -9.79 23.66
N SER A 37 -8.56 -8.55 24.10
CA SER A 37 -8.90 -7.41 23.24
C SER A 37 -7.68 -6.53 23.03
N LEU A 38 -7.61 -5.88 21.87
CA LEU A 38 -6.53 -4.96 21.53
C LEU A 38 -6.65 -3.58 22.20
N GLN A 39 -7.68 -3.33 23.01
CA GLN A 39 -7.90 -2.08 23.76
C GLN A 39 -6.69 -1.61 24.59
N LYS A 40 -5.85 -2.52 25.10
CA LYS A 40 -4.62 -2.16 25.84
C LYS A 40 -3.60 -1.36 25.02
N TYR A 41 -3.77 -1.32 23.71
CA TYR A 41 -2.91 -0.59 22.77
C TYR A 41 -3.48 0.74 22.31
N LYS A 42 -4.68 1.13 22.76
CA LYS A 42 -5.28 2.42 22.39
C LYS A 42 -4.35 3.57 22.77
N GLY A 43 -4.16 4.51 21.85
CA GLY A 43 -3.26 5.65 22.07
C GLY A 43 -1.77 5.35 21.85
N LYS A 44 -1.43 4.17 21.30
CA LYS A 44 -0.05 3.82 20.92
C LYS A 44 0.04 3.62 19.40
N PRO A 45 1.13 4.08 18.75
CA PRO A 45 1.47 3.61 17.42
C PRO A 45 1.66 2.09 17.38
N LEU A 46 1.06 1.43 16.40
CA LEU A 46 1.14 -0.03 16.24
C LEU A 46 1.72 -0.40 14.89
N LEU A 47 2.58 -1.41 14.90
CA LEU A 47 3.02 -2.13 13.70
C LEU A 47 2.68 -3.61 13.91
N ILE A 48 1.62 -4.06 13.25
CA ILE A 48 1.05 -5.39 13.40
C ILE A 48 1.40 -6.21 12.17
N ILE A 49 2.00 -7.37 12.36
CA ILE A 49 2.20 -8.35 11.28
C ILE A 49 1.20 -9.49 11.41
N TYR A 50 0.42 -9.70 10.36
CA TYR A 50 -0.46 -10.86 10.20
C TYR A 50 0.20 -11.91 9.30
N PHE A 51 0.42 -13.11 9.81
CA PHE A 51 1.26 -14.09 9.12
C PHE A 51 0.89 -15.56 9.40
N SER A 52 1.47 -16.47 8.61
CA SER A 52 1.46 -17.91 8.87
C SER A 52 2.87 -18.38 9.25
N THR A 53 2.96 -19.29 10.21
CA THR A 53 4.21 -19.83 10.76
C THR A 53 4.99 -20.69 9.76
N SER A 54 4.32 -21.20 8.71
CA SER A 54 4.92 -22.06 7.68
C SER A 54 5.29 -21.32 6.40
N CYS A 55 4.96 -20.04 6.27
CA CYS A 55 5.18 -19.25 5.06
C CYS A 55 6.61 -18.68 5.00
N SER A 56 7.35 -18.99 3.92
CA SER A 56 8.72 -18.48 3.72
C SER A 56 8.78 -16.95 3.66
N HIS A 57 7.87 -16.34 2.91
CA HIS A 57 7.74 -14.89 2.79
C HIS A 57 7.47 -14.21 4.15
N CYS A 58 6.73 -14.87 5.04
CA CYS A 58 6.51 -14.33 6.38
C CYS A 58 7.81 -14.22 7.18
N LYS A 59 8.77 -15.13 7.00
CA LYS A 59 10.07 -15.09 7.72
C LYS A 59 10.89 -13.85 7.35
N GLU A 60 10.89 -13.48 6.07
CA GLU A 60 11.55 -12.27 5.59
C GLU A 60 10.91 -11.01 6.19
N ALA A 61 9.58 -10.91 6.14
CA ALA A 61 8.85 -9.79 6.73
C ALA A 61 9.12 -9.65 8.24
N LEU A 62 9.09 -10.76 8.99
CA LEU A 62 9.41 -10.77 10.42
C LEU A 62 10.82 -10.25 10.71
N ALA A 63 11.81 -10.60 9.87
CA ALA A 63 13.18 -10.09 10.01
C ALA A 63 13.25 -8.57 9.84
N VAL A 64 12.53 -8.01 8.87
CA VAL A 64 12.43 -6.56 8.68
C VAL A 64 11.80 -5.89 9.90
N LEU A 65 10.68 -6.41 10.41
CA LEU A 65 10.01 -5.82 11.58
C LEU A 65 10.87 -5.89 12.84
N ASN A 66 11.65 -6.96 13.01
CA ASN A 66 12.57 -7.09 14.14
C ASN A 66 13.66 -6.00 14.19
N THR A 67 13.93 -5.30 13.08
CA THR A 67 14.87 -4.15 13.08
C THR A 67 14.33 -2.97 13.90
N PHE A 68 13.02 -2.87 14.09
CA PHE A 68 12.36 -1.81 14.85
C PHE A 68 12.15 -2.17 16.33
N LYS A 69 12.63 -3.34 16.78
CA LYS A 69 12.26 -3.90 18.09
C LYS A 69 12.63 -3.05 19.31
N ALA A 70 13.64 -2.20 19.16
CA ALA A 70 14.17 -1.35 20.23
C ALA A 70 13.58 0.07 20.19
N ASP A 71 12.69 0.37 19.24
CA ASP A 71 12.14 1.71 19.08
C ASP A 71 11.04 1.98 20.11
N PRO A 72 11.24 2.91 21.07
CA PRO A 72 10.28 3.14 22.15
C PRO A 72 8.98 3.81 21.69
N CYS A 73 8.92 4.34 20.47
CA CYS A 73 7.70 4.98 19.99
C CYS A 73 6.64 3.95 19.58
N ILE A 74 7.06 2.82 19.04
CA ILE A 74 6.15 1.88 18.38
C ILE A 74 5.97 0.60 19.17
N THR A 75 4.72 0.13 19.20
CA THR A 75 4.41 -1.18 19.74
C THR A 75 4.25 -2.17 18.61
N ILE A 76 5.11 -3.18 18.58
CA ILE A 76 5.13 -4.23 17.56
C ILE A 76 4.56 -5.52 18.16
N PHE A 77 3.67 -6.17 17.42
CA PHE A 77 3.21 -7.52 17.75
C PHE A 77 2.75 -8.27 16.49
N GLY A 78 2.67 -9.59 16.61
CA GLY A 78 2.30 -10.47 15.52
C GLY A 78 0.99 -11.17 15.79
N ILE A 79 0.23 -11.42 14.73
CA ILE A 79 -1.02 -12.18 14.75
C ILE A 79 -0.85 -13.35 13.78
N VAL A 80 -0.82 -14.56 14.31
CA VAL A 80 -0.80 -15.79 13.52
C VAL A 80 -2.21 -16.11 13.05
N THR A 81 -2.34 -16.41 11.77
CA THR A 81 -3.63 -16.73 11.14
C THR A 81 -4.27 -17.99 11.73
N GLY A 82 -5.61 -17.99 11.87
CA GLY A 82 -6.39 -19.17 12.24
C GLY A 82 -6.39 -20.32 11.22
N SER A 83 -5.71 -20.16 10.08
CA SER A 83 -5.44 -21.26 9.14
C SER A 83 -4.28 -22.16 9.58
N ASP A 84 -3.40 -21.67 10.47
CA ASP A 84 -2.41 -22.52 11.12
C ASP A 84 -3.06 -23.36 12.24
N SER A 85 -2.42 -24.44 12.66
CA SER A 85 -2.87 -25.18 13.85
C SER A 85 -2.40 -24.49 15.13
N LEU A 86 -3.14 -24.68 16.24
CA LEU A 86 -2.71 -24.21 17.56
C LEU A 86 -1.32 -24.77 17.93
N ALA A 87 -1.02 -26.02 17.54
CA ALA A 87 0.28 -26.63 17.75
C ALA A 87 1.41 -25.91 16.98
N ALA A 88 1.15 -25.50 15.74
CA ALA A 88 2.09 -24.73 14.94
C ALA A 88 2.35 -23.34 15.55
N PHE A 89 1.29 -22.64 15.97
CA PHE A 89 1.40 -21.37 16.70
C PHE A 89 2.23 -21.49 17.98
N THR A 90 1.90 -22.44 18.85
CA THR A 90 2.62 -22.67 20.12
C THR A 90 4.09 -23.02 19.87
N SER A 91 4.37 -23.87 18.87
CA SER A 91 5.73 -24.24 18.49
C SER A 91 6.52 -23.06 17.94
N PHE A 92 5.90 -22.19 17.14
CA PHE A 92 6.53 -20.98 16.63
C PHE A 92 6.85 -19.99 17.75
N ALA A 93 5.88 -19.73 18.64
CA ALA A 93 6.04 -18.82 19.76
C ALA A 93 7.18 -19.24 20.71
N ALA A 94 7.47 -20.54 20.83
CA ALA A 94 8.58 -21.06 21.62
C ALA A 94 9.97 -20.78 21.02
N LYS A 95 10.08 -20.63 19.69
CA LYS A 95 11.37 -20.48 18.97
C LYS A 95 12.02 -19.11 19.14
N LYS A 96 11.35 -18.13 19.77
CA LYS A 96 11.83 -16.75 19.99
C LYS A 96 12.36 -16.03 18.73
N SER A 97 12.02 -16.50 17.53
CA SER A 97 12.44 -15.89 16.25
C SER A 97 11.78 -14.53 16.00
N PHE A 98 10.74 -14.22 16.76
CA PHE A 98 10.06 -12.93 16.81
C PHE A 98 9.94 -12.52 18.29
N PRO A 99 10.73 -11.55 18.77
CA PRO A 99 10.85 -11.21 20.19
C PRO A 99 9.71 -10.30 20.69
N HIS A 100 8.59 -10.26 19.97
CA HIS A 100 7.44 -9.41 20.26
C HIS A 100 6.24 -10.24 20.72
N GLU A 101 5.22 -9.57 21.25
CA GLU A 101 3.97 -10.24 21.62
C GLU A 101 3.37 -10.94 20.40
N LEU A 102 2.81 -12.12 20.63
CA LEU A 102 2.21 -12.96 19.60
C LEU A 102 0.80 -13.35 20.01
N TYR A 103 -0.10 -13.24 19.06
CA TYR A 103 -1.49 -13.62 19.17
C TYR A 103 -1.90 -14.58 18.06
N TYR A 104 -3.07 -15.19 18.24
CA TYR A 104 -3.65 -16.15 17.33
C TYR A 104 -5.07 -15.72 16.95
N ASP A 105 -5.30 -15.55 15.66
CA ASP A 105 -6.59 -15.14 15.09
C ASP A 105 -7.42 -16.36 14.71
N ARG A 106 -7.71 -17.22 15.69
CA ARG A 106 -8.43 -18.50 15.50
C ARG A 106 -9.73 -18.32 14.73
N LYS A 107 -10.50 -17.29 15.09
CA LYS A 107 -11.82 -16.98 14.51
C LYS A 107 -11.74 -16.10 13.26
N LYS A 108 -10.53 -15.75 12.80
CA LYS A 108 -10.28 -14.91 11.61
C LYS A 108 -10.88 -13.50 11.66
N GLN A 109 -11.20 -13.00 12.86
CA GLN A 109 -11.82 -11.68 13.03
C GLN A 109 -10.90 -10.56 12.58
N PHE A 110 -9.60 -10.67 12.90
CA PHE A 110 -8.62 -9.67 12.46
C PHE A 110 -8.46 -9.72 10.94
N LYS A 111 -8.33 -10.92 10.37
CA LYS A 111 -8.28 -11.10 8.91
C LYS A 111 -9.49 -10.48 8.22
N ASP A 112 -10.70 -10.74 8.72
CA ASP A 112 -11.93 -10.32 8.06
C ASP A 112 -12.13 -8.79 8.17
N HIS A 113 -11.76 -8.19 9.31
CA HIS A 113 -11.81 -6.73 9.49
C HIS A 113 -10.98 -5.97 8.46
N PHE A 114 -9.81 -6.48 8.13
CA PHE A 114 -8.90 -5.91 7.13
C PHE A 114 -9.04 -6.56 5.74
N SER A 115 -9.98 -7.49 5.54
CA SER A 115 -10.10 -8.23 4.28
C SER A 115 -8.78 -8.86 3.79
N ILE A 116 -7.93 -9.35 4.71
CA ILE A 116 -6.59 -9.85 4.36
C ILE A 116 -6.70 -11.15 3.57
N GLU A 117 -6.43 -11.12 2.28
CA GLU A 117 -6.46 -12.31 1.41
C GLU A 117 -5.14 -13.08 1.39
N HIS A 118 -4.02 -12.40 1.65
CA HIS A 118 -2.68 -12.95 1.50
C HIS A 118 -1.78 -12.60 2.67
N VAL A 119 -0.94 -13.54 3.08
CA VAL A 119 0.11 -13.36 4.10
C VAL A 119 1.51 -13.31 3.45
N PRO A 120 2.48 -12.58 4.03
CA PRO A 120 2.33 -11.69 5.19
C PRO A 120 1.56 -10.41 4.84
N ALA A 121 0.80 -9.91 5.80
CA ALA A 121 0.20 -8.58 5.75
C ALA A 121 0.69 -7.75 6.93
N THR A 122 0.87 -6.45 6.73
CA THR A 122 1.30 -5.52 7.77
C THR A 122 0.31 -4.37 7.88
N VAL A 123 -0.12 -4.09 9.09
CA VAL A 123 -1.00 -2.98 9.42
C VAL A 123 -0.23 -2.01 10.29
N PHE A 124 -0.24 -0.74 9.92
CA PHE A 124 0.37 0.33 10.70
C PHE A 124 -0.69 1.31 11.16
N ILE A 125 -0.72 1.59 12.46
CA ILE A 125 -1.76 2.39 13.10
C ILE A 125 -1.09 3.55 13.83
N ALA A 126 -1.55 4.76 13.57
CA ALA A 126 -1.09 5.97 14.23
C ALA A 126 -1.58 6.04 15.68
N ARG A 127 -0.98 6.95 16.46
CA ARG A 127 -1.34 7.19 17.87
C ARG A 127 -2.84 7.49 18.08
N ASN A 128 -3.46 8.20 17.14
CA ASN A 128 -4.88 8.56 17.20
C ASN A 128 -5.82 7.42 16.79
N GLY A 129 -5.30 6.25 16.40
CA GLY A 129 -6.07 5.11 15.93
C GLY A 129 -6.31 5.07 14.43
N ASN A 130 -5.86 6.06 13.65
CA ASN A 130 -5.97 6.01 12.20
C ASN A 130 -5.09 4.88 11.64
N VAL A 131 -5.63 4.05 10.76
CA VAL A 131 -4.83 3.10 10.00
C VAL A 131 -4.05 3.90 8.95
N LEU A 132 -2.72 3.93 9.06
CA LEU A 132 -1.84 4.66 8.15
C LEU A 132 -1.62 3.88 6.85
N PHE A 133 -1.46 2.58 6.95
CA PHE A 133 -1.49 1.68 5.80
C PHE A 133 -1.84 0.26 6.22
N GLU A 134 -2.42 -0.47 5.28
CA GLU A 134 -2.53 -1.92 5.30
C GLU A 134 -1.83 -2.44 4.03
N ARG A 135 -0.81 -3.27 4.18
CA ARG A 135 -0.07 -3.82 3.04
C ARG A 135 -0.06 -5.35 3.09
N THR A 136 -0.82 -5.96 2.19
CA THR A 136 -0.67 -7.39 1.87
C THR A 136 0.60 -7.61 1.04
N ARG A 137 1.22 -8.78 1.17
CA ARG A 137 2.53 -9.10 0.56
C ARG A 137 3.63 -8.15 1.03
N THR A 138 3.86 -8.12 2.34
CA THR A 138 4.87 -7.34 3.06
C THR A 138 6.34 -7.72 2.69
N ILE A 139 6.70 -7.64 1.41
CA ILE A 139 8.04 -7.90 0.88
C ILE A 139 8.20 -7.04 -0.38
N GLY A 140 9.30 -6.31 -0.48
CA GLY A 140 9.63 -5.50 -1.65
C GLY A 140 10.64 -4.41 -1.32
N LYS A 141 11.36 -3.92 -2.34
CA LYS A 141 12.45 -2.94 -2.17
C LYS A 141 12.05 -1.67 -1.41
N ASN A 142 10.81 -1.21 -1.57
CA ASN A 142 10.33 0.00 -0.91
C ASN A 142 9.65 -0.26 0.45
N PHE A 143 9.62 -1.49 0.97
CA PHE A 143 8.90 -1.77 2.21
C PHE A 143 9.51 -1.03 3.41
N THR A 144 10.83 -0.94 3.49
CA THR A 144 11.52 -0.13 4.50
C THR A 144 11.19 1.35 4.39
N ASP A 145 10.94 1.86 3.19
CA ASP A 145 10.54 3.26 2.97
C ASP A 145 9.13 3.52 3.46
N VAL A 146 8.19 2.61 3.19
CA VAL A 146 6.82 2.67 3.73
C VAL A 146 6.85 2.65 5.25
N LEU A 147 7.69 1.80 5.85
CA LEU A 147 7.89 1.78 7.31
C LEU A 147 8.49 3.09 7.82
N ALA A 148 9.51 3.64 7.16
CA ALA A 148 10.13 4.90 7.56
C ALA A 148 9.13 6.08 7.48
N ALA A 149 8.34 6.14 6.41
CA ALA A 149 7.25 7.11 6.27
C ALA A 149 6.20 6.94 7.38
N GLY A 150 5.80 5.70 7.68
CA GLY A 150 4.90 5.39 8.78
C GLY A 150 5.45 5.85 10.13
N MET A 151 6.71 5.53 10.43
CA MET A 151 7.39 5.97 11.65
C MET A 151 7.46 7.50 11.73
N SER A 152 7.77 8.20 10.64
CA SER A 152 7.69 9.66 10.59
C SER A 152 6.28 10.16 10.95
N ALA A 153 5.25 9.63 10.29
CA ALA A 153 3.86 10.05 10.50
C ALA A 153 3.31 9.74 11.91
N ALA A 154 3.64 8.58 12.48
CA ALA A 154 3.11 8.16 13.78
C ALA A 154 3.95 8.58 14.98
N CYS A 155 5.26 8.78 14.79
CA CYS A 155 6.22 9.03 15.86
C CYS A 155 6.86 10.41 15.85
N GLY A 156 6.68 11.20 14.78
CA GLY A 156 7.36 12.48 14.62
C GLY A 156 8.88 12.36 14.58
N LYS A 157 9.41 11.18 14.17
CA LYS A 157 10.85 10.89 14.12
C LYS A 157 11.54 11.48 12.88
N GLY A 158 11.48 12.81 12.80
CA GLY A 158 11.97 13.56 11.65
C GLY A 158 10.95 13.61 10.51
N GLU A 159 11.00 14.65 9.70
CA GLU A 159 10.14 14.79 8.52
C GLU A 159 10.75 13.94 7.40
N PHE A 160 10.21 12.75 7.16
CA PHE A 160 10.59 11.91 6.01
C PHE A 160 10.59 12.71 4.69
N GLN A 161 9.70 13.71 4.60
CA GLN A 161 9.58 14.68 3.51
C GLN A 161 10.86 15.48 3.24
N LYS A 162 11.68 15.76 4.26
CA LYS A 162 12.96 16.48 4.09
C LYS A 162 14.05 15.61 3.47
N THR A 163 13.94 14.29 3.61
CA THR A 163 14.97 13.33 3.20
C THR A 163 14.62 12.55 1.94
N MET A 164 13.37 12.65 1.46
CA MET A 164 12.90 11.83 0.36
C MET A 164 13.33 12.31 -1.03
N GLY A 165 14.10 13.39 -1.17
CA GLY A 165 14.47 13.92 -2.49
C GLY A 165 15.30 12.96 -3.36
N GLY A 166 15.12 13.06 -4.68
CA GLY A 166 16.06 12.53 -5.67
C GLY A 166 15.91 11.05 -6.04
N ARG A 167 14.80 10.40 -5.68
CA ARG A 167 14.48 9.05 -6.19
C ARG A 167 13.01 8.72 -6.23
N TYR A 168 12.66 7.68 -6.99
CA TYR A 168 11.32 7.11 -7.02
C TYR A 168 11.09 6.15 -5.83
N TYR A 169 9.92 6.28 -5.20
CA TYR A 169 9.52 5.51 -4.01
C TYR A 169 8.35 4.57 -4.28
N GLY A 170 7.52 4.91 -5.26
CA GLY A 170 6.23 4.30 -5.52
C GLY A 170 5.12 4.81 -4.59
N GLU A 171 3.89 4.67 -5.06
CA GLU A 171 2.65 5.17 -4.46
C GLU A 171 2.51 4.80 -2.98
N ALA A 172 2.91 3.59 -2.60
CA ALA A 172 2.66 3.09 -1.25
C ALA A 172 3.36 3.93 -0.16
N VAL A 173 4.44 4.62 -0.52
CA VAL A 173 5.12 5.56 0.37
C VAL A 173 4.35 6.87 0.47
N CYS A 174 3.84 7.38 -0.65
CA CYS A 174 2.98 8.55 -0.70
C CYS A 174 1.67 8.34 0.07
N ALA A 175 1.07 7.15 -0.07
CA ALA A 175 -0.20 6.76 0.54
C ALA A 175 -0.21 6.89 2.07
N VAL A 176 0.96 6.77 2.74
CA VAL A 176 1.07 6.94 4.19
C VAL A 176 0.55 8.30 4.67
N CYS A 177 0.83 9.36 3.91
CA CYS A 177 0.40 10.72 4.23
C CYS A 177 -0.77 11.20 3.34
N HIS A 178 -0.87 10.70 2.11
CA HIS A 178 -1.83 11.15 1.10
C HIS A 178 -2.95 10.13 0.84
N GLN A 179 -3.49 9.53 1.91
CA GLN A 179 -4.47 8.44 1.84
C GLN A 179 -5.71 8.74 0.98
N LYS A 180 -6.25 9.96 1.06
CA LYS A 180 -7.43 10.35 0.27
C LYS A 180 -7.12 10.41 -1.23
N VAL A 181 -5.95 10.97 -1.56
CA VAL A 181 -5.47 11.08 -2.93
C VAL A 181 -5.17 9.70 -3.49
N ASP A 182 -4.50 8.86 -2.71
CA ASP A 182 -4.21 7.47 -3.06
C ASP A 182 -5.51 6.66 -3.29
N ALA A 183 -6.46 6.73 -2.36
CA ALA A 183 -7.76 6.05 -2.51
C ALA A 183 -8.51 6.47 -3.79
N TRP A 184 -8.41 7.74 -4.18
CA TRP A 184 -8.93 8.19 -5.48
C TRP A 184 -8.09 7.61 -6.64
N TRP A 185 -6.76 7.69 -6.56
CA TRP A 185 -5.87 7.24 -7.63
C TRP A 185 -6.03 5.75 -7.92
N GLN A 186 -6.22 4.92 -6.90
CA GLN A 186 -6.44 3.48 -7.04
C GLN A 186 -7.68 3.13 -7.89
N THR A 187 -8.65 4.06 -8.01
CA THR A 187 -9.83 3.87 -8.88
C THR A 187 -9.59 4.27 -10.33
N SER A 188 -8.41 4.84 -10.63
CA SER A 188 -8.10 5.37 -11.96
C SER A 188 -7.51 4.30 -12.88
N PRO A 189 -7.67 4.46 -14.22
CA PRO A 189 -6.96 3.62 -15.18
C PRO A 189 -5.42 3.69 -15.07
N HIS A 190 -4.89 4.76 -14.47
CA HIS A 190 -3.44 4.93 -14.28
C HIS A 190 -2.88 3.96 -13.24
N ALA A 191 -3.60 3.71 -12.15
CA ALA A 191 -3.25 2.67 -11.18
C ALA A 191 -3.21 1.28 -11.82
N ASP A 192 -4.14 1.05 -12.74
CA ASP A 192 -4.28 -0.23 -13.44
C ASP A 192 -3.46 -0.33 -14.73
N ALA A 193 -2.65 0.69 -15.04
CA ALA A 193 -2.00 0.80 -16.35
C ALA A 193 -1.18 -0.44 -16.70
N PHE A 194 -0.49 -1.08 -15.75
CA PHE A 194 0.33 -2.26 -16.07
C PHE A 194 -0.48 -3.57 -16.22
N LYS A 195 -1.74 -3.62 -15.78
CA LYS A 195 -2.56 -4.86 -15.81
C LYS A 195 -2.75 -5.43 -17.24
N PRO A 196 -3.03 -4.64 -18.29
CA PRO A 196 -3.11 -5.14 -19.65
C PRO A 196 -1.79 -5.74 -20.17
N ILE A 197 -0.63 -5.15 -19.84
CA ILE A 197 0.69 -5.72 -20.14
C ILE A 197 0.86 -7.06 -19.43
N ALA A 198 0.58 -7.08 -18.13
CA ALA A 198 0.64 -8.30 -17.33
C ALA A 198 -0.22 -9.41 -17.95
N LYS A 199 -1.44 -9.09 -18.39
CA LYS A 199 -2.35 -10.03 -19.05
C LYS A 199 -1.82 -10.49 -20.42
N LYS A 200 -1.33 -9.57 -21.25
CA LYS A 200 -0.85 -9.85 -22.62
C LYS A 200 0.36 -10.80 -22.60
N PHE A 201 1.32 -10.53 -21.73
CA PHE A 201 2.61 -11.23 -21.77
C PHE A 201 2.73 -12.39 -20.76
N PHE A 202 1.89 -12.43 -19.72
CA PHE A 202 1.96 -13.45 -18.67
C PHE A 202 0.66 -14.23 -18.45
N GLY A 203 -0.43 -13.84 -19.12
CA GLY A 203 -1.72 -14.55 -19.07
C GLY A 203 -2.31 -14.64 -17.66
N ARG A 204 -2.89 -15.79 -17.31
CA ARG A 204 -3.51 -16.02 -15.99
C ARG A 204 -2.50 -16.00 -14.83
N SER A 205 -1.22 -16.11 -15.12
CA SER A 205 -0.16 -16.14 -14.10
C SER A 205 0.13 -14.75 -13.51
N GLY A 206 -0.30 -13.67 -14.18
CA GLY A 206 0.02 -12.29 -13.78
C GLY A 206 1.51 -11.96 -13.95
N TYR A 207 1.89 -10.71 -13.63
CA TYR A 207 3.27 -10.27 -13.73
C TYR A 207 4.22 -11.13 -12.90
N ARG A 208 5.39 -11.47 -13.48
CA ARG A 208 6.46 -12.22 -12.83
C ARG A 208 7.77 -11.44 -12.95
N GLU A 209 8.42 -11.21 -11.81
CA GLU A 209 9.80 -10.67 -11.78
C GLU A 209 10.76 -11.62 -12.49
N GLY A 210 11.78 -11.07 -13.14
CA GLY A 210 12.81 -11.87 -13.83
C GLY A 210 12.44 -12.31 -15.24
N TYR A 211 11.32 -11.83 -15.80
CA TYR A 211 10.82 -12.17 -17.15
C TYR A 211 10.72 -10.92 -18.03
N PHE A 212 11.82 -10.19 -18.07
CA PHE A 212 11.91 -8.85 -18.66
C PHE A 212 11.95 -8.91 -20.19
N ASP A 213 12.49 -9.99 -20.74
CA ASP A 213 12.49 -10.35 -22.15
C ASP A 213 11.08 -10.49 -22.77
N LYS A 214 10.06 -10.62 -21.92
CA LYS A 214 8.67 -10.79 -22.36
C LYS A 214 7.92 -9.49 -22.56
N VAL A 215 8.37 -8.37 -21.99
CA VAL A 215 7.64 -7.09 -22.09
C VAL A 215 8.31 -6.24 -23.14
N ASP A 216 7.53 -5.76 -24.11
CA ASP A 216 8.04 -4.81 -25.11
C ASP A 216 8.51 -3.52 -24.41
N PRO A 217 9.79 -3.12 -24.56
CA PRO A 217 10.31 -1.89 -23.98
C PRO A 217 9.49 -0.65 -24.35
N GLU A 218 8.85 -0.63 -25.52
CA GLU A 218 8.01 0.50 -25.97
C GLU A 218 6.79 0.77 -25.06
N CYS A 219 6.42 -0.21 -24.24
CA CYS A 219 5.31 -0.11 -23.31
C CYS A 219 5.73 0.46 -21.95
N LEU A 220 6.99 0.29 -21.56
CA LEU A 220 7.45 0.61 -20.21
C LEU A 220 7.41 2.10 -19.86
N PRO A 221 7.74 3.06 -20.76
CA PRO A 221 7.62 4.49 -20.47
C PRO A 221 6.24 4.94 -19.98
N CYS A 222 5.18 4.21 -20.36
CA CYS A 222 3.80 4.60 -20.10
C CYS A 222 3.03 3.72 -19.12
N HIS A 223 3.68 2.65 -18.68
CA HIS A 223 3.05 1.68 -17.81
C HIS A 223 3.86 1.44 -16.54
N THR A 224 4.94 2.20 -16.35
CA THR A 224 5.78 2.19 -15.16
C THR A 224 6.20 3.61 -14.78
N VAL A 225 6.76 3.76 -13.58
CA VAL A 225 7.25 5.04 -13.05
C VAL A 225 8.75 5.15 -13.30
N GLY A 226 9.19 6.25 -13.93
CA GLY A 226 10.61 6.58 -14.08
C GLY A 226 11.41 5.60 -14.93
N TYR A 227 10.80 4.94 -15.91
CA TYR A 227 11.54 4.05 -16.82
C TYR A 227 12.74 4.79 -17.47
N GLU A 228 13.92 4.17 -17.43
CA GLU A 228 15.22 4.72 -17.85
C GLU A 228 15.71 5.95 -17.06
N GLU A 229 14.96 6.39 -16.06
CA GLU A 229 15.39 7.46 -15.16
C GLU A 229 16.14 6.88 -13.95
N PRO A 230 17.12 7.62 -13.39
CA PRO A 230 17.81 7.18 -12.17
C PRO A 230 16.81 6.81 -11.08
N SER A 231 17.00 5.64 -10.46
CA SER A 231 16.14 5.03 -9.43
C SER A 231 14.71 4.65 -9.83
N GLY A 232 14.31 4.86 -11.09
CA GLY A 232 12.98 4.51 -11.56
C GLY A 232 12.85 3.03 -11.90
N TYR A 233 11.80 2.69 -12.67
CA TYR A 233 11.53 1.30 -13.03
C TYR A 233 12.68 0.74 -13.88
N ASP A 234 13.40 -0.19 -13.28
CA ASP A 234 14.47 -0.93 -13.92
C ASP A 234 13.94 -2.32 -14.28
N VAL A 235 14.04 -2.64 -15.58
CA VAL A 235 13.69 -3.96 -16.08
C VAL A 235 14.58 -5.02 -15.48
N ASP A 236 15.87 -4.82 -15.24
CA ASP A 236 16.75 -5.89 -14.78
C ASP A 236 16.67 -6.13 -13.27
N GLN A 237 15.81 -5.39 -12.57
CA GLN A 237 15.69 -5.43 -11.13
C GLN A 237 14.25 -5.69 -10.65
N THR A 238 14.12 -6.14 -9.40
CA THR A 238 12.82 -6.26 -8.74
C THR A 238 12.23 -4.88 -8.42
N ALA A 239 11.48 -4.31 -9.37
CA ALA A 239 10.88 -2.96 -9.29
C ALA A 239 9.34 -2.97 -9.31
N LYS A 240 8.70 -4.03 -8.78
CA LYS A 240 7.23 -4.18 -8.72
C LYS A 240 6.47 -2.97 -8.17
N HIS A 241 7.09 -2.24 -7.24
CA HIS A 241 6.50 -1.08 -6.59
C HIS A 241 6.37 0.14 -7.51
N LEU A 242 7.00 0.11 -8.69
CA LEU A 242 6.96 1.15 -9.72
C LEU A 242 6.11 0.76 -10.94
N LEU A 243 5.33 -0.33 -10.84
CA LEU A 243 4.38 -0.72 -11.89
C LEU A 243 3.15 0.18 -11.89
N GLY A 244 2.66 0.54 -13.07
CA GLY A 244 1.55 1.46 -13.27
C GLY A 244 2.01 2.90 -13.45
N VAL A 245 1.04 3.80 -13.67
CA VAL A 245 1.26 5.24 -13.70
C VAL A 245 0.83 5.79 -12.34
N GLN A 246 1.81 6.21 -11.54
CA GLN A 246 1.61 6.53 -10.12
C GLN A 246 1.74 8.04 -9.84
N CYS A 247 1.74 8.43 -8.56
CA CYS A 247 1.89 9.82 -8.12
C CYS A 247 3.11 10.49 -8.77
N GLU A 248 4.24 9.80 -8.77
CA GLU A 248 5.54 10.32 -9.22
C GLU A 248 5.63 10.46 -10.75
N SER A 249 4.71 9.87 -11.52
CA SER A 249 4.58 10.13 -12.97
C SER A 249 4.07 11.55 -13.26
N CYS A 250 3.31 12.14 -12.33
CA CYS A 250 2.81 13.51 -12.45
C CYS A 250 3.60 14.49 -11.58
N HIS A 251 4.01 14.04 -10.39
CA HIS A 251 4.60 14.87 -9.35
C HIS A 251 6.13 14.79 -9.27
N SER A 252 6.77 14.13 -10.24
CA SER A 252 8.20 13.79 -10.26
C SER A 252 8.64 12.90 -9.08
N ALA A 253 9.90 12.47 -9.12
CA ALA A 253 10.49 11.63 -8.10
C ALA A 253 10.30 12.24 -6.70
N ALA A 254 9.73 11.44 -5.79
CA ALA A 254 9.40 11.81 -4.41
C ALA A 254 8.37 12.93 -4.22
N GLY A 255 7.74 13.45 -5.28
CA GLY A 255 6.73 14.49 -5.18
C GLY A 255 7.27 15.84 -4.67
N PRO A 256 6.57 16.95 -4.94
CA PRO A 256 7.01 18.25 -4.44
C PRO A 256 6.70 18.39 -2.94
N HIS A 257 7.68 18.11 -2.10
CA HIS A 257 7.63 18.41 -0.66
C HIS A 257 8.32 19.73 -0.30
N ASP A 258 8.92 20.39 -1.29
CA ASP A 258 9.53 21.72 -1.25
C ASP A 258 8.55 22.85 -1.64
N LYS A 259 7.31 22.50 -1.99
CA LYS A 259 6.26 23.39 -2.50
C LYS A 259 6.54 24.01 -3.87
N MET A 260 7.62 23.61 -4.57
CA MET A 260 7.93 24.15 -5.89
C MET A 260 7.06 23.51 -6.98
N GLY A 261 6.50 22.33 -6.73
CA GLY A 261 5.49 21.70 -7.60
C GLY A 261 6.07 21.25 -8.95
N VAL A 262 5.34 20.41 -9.67
CA VAL A 262 5.59 20.24 -11.12
C VAL A 262 4.89 21.38 -11.84
N THR A 263 5.64 22.17 -12.62
CA THR A 263 5.11 23.34 -13.32
C THR A 263 4.53 23.00 -14.69
N ASP A 264 4.91 21.87 -15.27
CA ASP A 264 4.47 21.41 -16.59
C ASP A 264 3.91 20.00 -16.53
N TYR A 265 2.66 19.88 -16.06
CA TYR A 265 1.91 18.62 -16.08
C TYR A 265 1.51 18.17 -17.49
N GLU A 266 1.46 19.10 -18.46
CA GLU A 266 1.06 18.77 -19.83
C GLU A 266 2.12 17.91 -20.49
N SER A 267 3.40 18.25 -20.37
CA SER A 267 4.47 17.39 -20.89
C SER A 267 4.48 16.00 -20.26
N GLN A 268 4.21 15.88 -18.96
CA GLN A 268 4.13 14.57 -18.30
C GLN A 268 3.03 13.69 -18.91
N CYS A 269 1.87 14.27 -19.22
CA CYS A 269 0.78 13.56 -19.89
C CYS A 269 1.15 13.16 -21.33
N LEU A 270 1.80 14.07 -22.06
CA LEU A 270 2.14 13.88 -23.48
C LEU A 270 3.29 12.89 -23.72
N ARG A 271 4.02 12.46 -22.68
CA ARG A 271 4.94 11.30 -22.75
C ARG A 271 4.23 10.04 -23.25
N CYS A 272 2.93 9.91 -22.96
CA CYS A 272 2.16 8.70 -23.26
C CYS A 272 0.94 8.95 -24.15
N HIS A 273 0.32 10.12 -24.00
CA HIS A 273 -0.82 10.50 -24.80
C HIS A 273 -0.37 11.25 -26.05
N THR A 274 0.13 10.51 -27.04
CA THR A 274 0.49 11.05 -28.36
C THR A 274 -0.65 10.92 -29.35
N SER A 275 -0.57 11.63 -30.48
CA SER A 275 -1.55 11.51 -31.57
C SER A 275 -1.63 10.09 -32.17
N GLN A 276 -0.59 9.28 -32.01
CA GLN A 276 -0.55 7.89 -32.48
C GLN A 276 -1.18 6.93 -31.46
N ARG A 277 -0.97 7.16 -30.15
CA ARG A 277 -1.39 6.26 -29.07
C ARG A 277 -2.77 6.60 -28.50
N ASP A 278 -3.10 7.88 -28.38
CA ASP A 278 -4.39 8.39 -27.91
C ASP A 278 -4.83 9.62 -28.75
N PRO A 279 -5.29 9.42 -30.00
CA PRO A 279 -5.64 10.51 -30.93
C PRO A 279 -6.72 11.46 -30.40
N GLY A 280 -7.53 11.00 -29.44
CA GLY A 280 -8.61 11.78 -28.81
C GLY A 280 -8.20 12.47 -27.51
N PHE A 281 -6.92 12.41 -27.13
CA PHE A 281 -6.47 13.01 -25.88
C PHE A 281 -6.60 14.54 -25.88
N SER A 282 -7.05 15.08 -24.75
CA SER A 282 -7.07 16.51 -24.50
C SER A 282 -6.66 16.75 -23.05
N PHE A 283 -5.46 17.29 -22.86
CA PHE A 283 -4.90 17.58 -21.53
C PHE A 283 -5.89 18.40 -20.69
N ARG A 284 -6.36 19.53 -21.21
CA ARG A 284 -7.33 20.41 -20.54
C ARG A 284 -8.61 19.69 -20.10
N THR A 285 -9.10 18.74 -20.90
CA THR A 285 -10.32 17.98 -20.58
C THR A 285 -10.07 16.93 -19.52
N LYS A 286 -8.94 16.22 -19.61
CA LYS A 286 -8.57 15.14 -18.69
C LYS A 286 -8.15 15.67 -17.32
N MET A 287 -7.42 16.79 -17.26
CA MET A 287 -7.05 17.44 -16.00
C MET A 287 -8.27 17.81 -15.13
N LYS A 288 -9.38 18.24 -15.74
CA LYS A 288 -10.62 18.55 -15.01
C LYS A 288 -11.27 17.35 -14.33
N LYS A 289 -10.89 16.12 -14.73
CA LYS A 289 -11.39 14.86 -14.16
C LYS A 289 -10.52 14.35 -13.01
N LEU A 290 -9.37 14.97 -12.74
CA LEU A 290 -8.51 14.59 -11.62
C LEU A 290 -9.14 15.10 -10.31
N GLY A 291 -9.51 14.15 -9.45
CA GLY A 291 -10.33 14.42 -8.26
C GLY A 291 -9.57 15.07 -7.10
N HIS A 292 -8.24 15.08 -7.13
CA HIS A 292 -7.40 15.53 -6.01
C HIS A 292 -6.73 16.90 -6.21
N ILE A 293 -7.00 17.59 -7.32
CA ILE A 293 -6.41 18.91 -7.63
C ILE A 293 -7.06 20.04 -6.81
N LYS A 294 -8.18 19.78 -6.14
CA LYS A 294 -8.97 20.77 -5.41
C LYS A 294 -8.85 20.70 -3.88
N GLU A 295 -7.88 19.95 -3.36
CA GLU A 295 -7.58 19.89 -1.91
C GLU A 295 -6.50 20.91 -1.50
#